data_AF-A0A2T5D5B7-F1
#
_entry.id   AF-A0A2T5D5B7-F1
#
_cell.length_a   1.000
_cell.length_b   1.000
_cell.length_c   1.000
_cell.angle_alpha   90.00
_cell.angle_beta   90.00
_cell.angle_gamma   90.00
#
_symmetry.space_group_name_H-M   'P 1'
#
loop_
_entity.id
_entity.type
_entity.pdbx_description
1 polymer ?
#
loop_
_entity_poly.entity_id
_entity_poly.type
_entity_poly.pdbx_seq_one_letter_code
_entity_poly.pdbx_strand_id
1 'polypeptide(L)'
;MNYFKLVDGIRSPQSIDVVRSENGYKKFGWIRVLPDERYPLGDDEAFIQSLENASVEKLYSDKLVTELENNGIQFEVFNGGCCGGKIKKVSYKIIDIVRDEV
;
A
#
# COMPACT_ATOMS: atom_id res chain seq x y z
N MET A 1 -11.60 -17.74 0.36
CA MET A 1 -10.43 -17.48 1.21
C MET A 1 -10.02 -16.02 1.06
N ASN A 2 -10.09 -15.25 2.15
CA ASN A 2 -9.67 -13.85 2.14
C ASN A 2 -8.16 -13.75 2.02
N TYR A 3 -7.68 -12.89 1.12
CA TYR A 3 -6.25 -12.70 0.87
C TYR A 3 -5.94 -11.23 0.62
N PHE A 4 -4.67 -10.89 0.71
CA PHE A 4 -4.15 -9.61 0.24
C PHE A 4 -3.04 -9.83 -0.79
N LYS A 5 -2.88 -8.85 -1.68
CA LYS A 5 -1.85 -8.82 -2.72
C LYS A 5 -1.40 -7.39 -2.97
N LEU A 6 -0.31 -7.20 -3.71
CA LEU A 6 -0.03 -5.88 -4.28
C LEU A 6 -1.14 -5.48 -5.26
N VAL A 7 -1.41 -4.18 -5.33
CA VAL A 7 -2.28 -3.62 -6.37
C VAL A 7 -1.75 -4.02 -7.75
N ASP A 8 -2.67 -4.42 -8.63
CA ASP A 8 -2.31 -4.85 -9.99
C ASP A 8 -1.55 -3.72 -10.72
N GLY A 9 -0.44 -4.08 -11.37
CA GLY A 9 0.44 -3.12 -12.04
C GLY A 9 1.69 -2.70 -11.25
N ILE A 10 1.75 -2.96 -9.95
CA ILE A 10 3.00 -2.82 -9.18
C ILE A 10 3.91 -4.01 -9.49
N ARG A 11 4.99 -3.77 -10.26
CA ARG A 11 5.90 -4.83 -10.76
C ARG A 11 7.15 -5.06 -9.90
N SER A 12 7.30 -4.34 -8.79
CA SER A 12 8.44 -4.48 -7.90
C SER A 12 8.02 -4.88 -6.48
N PRO A 13 8.81 -5.71 -5.78
CA PRO A 13 8.55 -6.05 -4.37
C PRO A 13 8.41 -4.80 -3.50
N GLN A 14 7.40 -4.78 -2.63
CA GLN A 14 7.21 -3.72 -1.64
C GLN A 14 7.46 -4.24 -0.24
N SER A 15 8.08 -3.40 0.59
CA SER A 15 8.10 -3.57 2.04
C SER A 15 6.99 -2.71 2.63
N ILE A 16 6.15 -3.31 3.46
CA ILE A 16 4.93 -2.67 3.98
C ILE A 16 5.00 -2.71 5.49
N ASP A 17 4.91 -1.54 6.10
CA ASP A 17 4.79 -1.41 7.54
C ASP A 17 3.43 -1.97 7.99
N VAL A 18 3.47 -2.85 8.97
CA VAL A 18 2.29 -3.54 9.49
C VAL A 18 2.26 -3.49 11.01
N VAL A 19 1.05 -3.57 11.54
CA VAL A 19 0.81 -3.69 12.98
C VAL A 19 0.15 -5.03 13.23
N ARG A 20 0.59 -5.77 14.24
CA ARG A 20 -0.05 -7.02 14.66
C ARG A 20 -0.40 -6.99 16.13
N SER A 21 -1.46 -7.70 16.49
CA SER A 21 -1.89 -7.92 17.85
C SER A 21 -1.25 -9.21 18.37
N GLU A 22 -0.32 -9.11 19.31
CA GLU A 22 0.39 -10.25 19.89
C GLU A 22 0.33 -10.17 21.42
N ASN A 23 -0.29 -11.16 22.07
CA ASN A 23 -0.44 -11.23 23.54
C ASN A 23 -1.06 -9.97 24.18
N GLY A 24 -2.03 -9.35 23.51
CA GLY A 24 -2.68 -8.12 23.97
C GLY A 24 -1.91 -6.82 23.70
N TYR A 25 -0.76 -6.89 23.02
CA TYR A 25 0.04 -5.72 22.64
C TYR A 25 0.08 -5.51 21.13
N LYS A 26 0.21 -4.26 20.69
CA LYS A 26 0.47 -3.91 19.29
C LYS A 26 1.97 -4.00 19.00
N LYS A 27 2.33 -4.82 18.03
CA LYS A 27 3.70 -5.00 17.54
C LYS A 27 3.82 -4.43 16.14
N PHE A 28 4.78 -3.53 15.97
CA PHE A 28 5.10 -2.90 14.70
C PHE A 28 6.17 -3.73 13.99
N GLY A 29 6.03 -3.88 12.68
CA GLY A 29 6.99 -4.59 11.86
C GLY A 29 6.79 -4.27 10.39
N TRP A 30 7.42 -5.06 9.54
CA TRP A 30 7.25 -4.95 8.10
C TRP A 30 7.12 -6.33 7.49
N ILE A 31 6.39 -6.40 6.38
CA ILE A 31 6.30 -7.59 5.53
C ILE A 31 6.79 -7.25 4.13
N ARG A 32 7.31 -8.25 3.43
CA ARG A 32 7.63 -8.14 2.01
C ARG A 32 6.53 -8.79 1.20
N VAL A 33 5.94 -8.02 0.29
CA VAL A 33 4.88 -8.48 -0.62
C VAL A 33 5.45 -8.45 -2.03
N LEU A 34 5.36 -9.59 -2.72
CA LEU A 34 5.84 -9.73 -4.09
C LEU A 34 4.70 -9.47 -5.09
N PRO A 35 5.02 -9.00 -6.31
CA PRO A 35 4.05 -8.92 -7.40
C PRO A 35 3.42 -10.27 -7.69
N ASP A 36 2.14 -10.27 -8.06
CA ASP A 36 1.37 -11.45 -8.50
C ASP A 36 1.19 -12.57 -7.45
N GLU A 37 1.72 -12.40 -6.23
CA GLU A 37 1.56 -13.32 -5.11
C GLU A 37 0.32 -13.00 -4.26
N ARG A 38 -0.29 -14.04 -3.68
CA ARG A 38 -1.46 -13.94 -2.78
C ARG A 38 -1.09 -14.42 -1.40
N TYR A 39 -1.37 -13.60 -0.39
CA TYR A 39 -1.04 -13.88 1.00
C TYR A 39 -2.33 -14.04 1.82
N PRO A 40 -2.42 -15.05 2.70
CA PRO A 40 -3.59 -15.21 3.55
C PRO A 40 -3.75 -13.99 4.48
N LEU A 41 -4.97 -13.45 4.55
CA LEU A 41 -5.24 -12.23 5.32
C LEU A 41 -5.18 -12.45 6.84
N GLY A 42 -5.70 -13.60 7.32
CA GLY A 42 -5.93 -13.83 8.74
C GLY A 42 -7.13 -13.05 9.28
N ASP A 43 -7.21 -12.95 10.61
CA ASP A 43 -8.31 -12.35 11.38
C ASP A 43 -7.87 -11.22 12.33
N ASP A 44 -6.57 -10.89 12.38
CA ASP A 44 -6.05 -9.79 13.19
C ASP A 44 -6.48 -8.43 12.64
N GLU A 45 -7.43 -7.78 13.31
CA GLU A 45 -7.99 -6.49 12.90
C GLU A 45 -6.91 -5.39 12.78
N ALA A 46 -5.91 -5.38 13.68
CA ALA A 46 -4.84 -4.38 13.62
C ALA A 46 -3.97 -4.57 12.37
N PHE A 47 -3.77 -5.82 11.96
CA PHE A 47 -3.06 -6.18 10.74
C PHE A 47 -3.85 -5.77 9.50
N ILE A 48 -5.13 -6.13 9.44
CA ILE A 48 -6.03 -5.76 8.34
C ILE A 48 -6.08 -4.24 8.18
N GLN A 49 -6.28 -3.51 9.27
CA GLN A 49 -6.31 -2.04 9.25
C GLN A 49 -4.98 -1.43 8.78
N SER A 50 -3.84 -2.02 9.16
CA SER A 50 -2.53 -1.54 8.68
C SER A 50 -2.36 -1.74 7.17
N LEU A 51 -2.84 -2.87 6.62
CA LEU A 51 -2.84 -3.14 5.19
C LEU A 51 -3.79 -2.21 4.42
N GLU A 52 -5.00 -1.98 4.92
CA GLU A 52 -5.98 -1.06 4.32
C GLU A 52 -5.42 0.36 4.24
N ASN A 53 -4.60 0.77 5.22
CA ASN A 53 -3.98 2.07 5.27
C ASN A 53 -2.64 2.16 4.51
N ALA A 54 -2.09 1.04 4.03
CA ALA A 54 -0.80 1.02 3.35
C ALA A 54 -0.82 1.84 2.05
N SER A 55 -0.09 2.94 2.07
CA SER A 55 0.12 3.81 0.92
C SER A 55 1.60 4.18 0.81
N VAL A 56 2.02 4.51 -0.41
CA VAL A 56 3.36 5.07 -0.64
C VAL A 56 3.24 6.48 -1.16
N GLU A 57 4.11 7.36 -0.67
CA GLU A 57 4.32 8.68 -1.23
C GLU A 57 5.60 8.69 -2.08
N LYS A 58 5.50 9.20 -3.29
CA LYS A 58 6.64 9.40 -4.19
C LYS A 58 6.65 10.84 -4.70
N LEU A 59 7.84 11.32 -5.10
CA LEU A 59 7.94 12.56 -5.85
C LEU A 59 7.16 12.42 -7.16
N TYR A 60 6.45 13.48 -7.52
CA TYR A 60 5.74 13.52 -8.78
C TYR A 60 6.73 13.45 -9.95
N SER A 61 6.41 12.61 -10.93
CA SER A 61 6.99 12.65 -12.27
C SER A 61 5.92 12.24 -13.26
N ASP A 62 5.96 12.79 -14.47
CA ASP A 62 5.00 12.43 -15.51
C ASP A 62 5.10 10.93 -15.84
N LYS A 63 6.31 10.37 -15.81
CA LYS A 63 6.54 8.92 -15.96
C LYS A 63 5.76 8.10 -14.94
N LEU A 64 5.86 8.42 -13.64
CA LEU A 64 5.14 7.70 -12.59
C LEU A 64 3.63 7.82 -12.76
N VAL A 65 3.13 9.02 -13.06
CA VAL A 65 1.69 9.23 -13.27
C VAL A 65 1.17 8.42 -14.43
N THR A 66 1.83 8.48 -15.59
CA THR A 66 1.47 7.67 -16.76
C THR A 66 1.53 6.17 -16.46
N GLU A 67 2.52 5.71 -15.67
CA GLU A 67 2.58 4.31 -15.22
C GLU A 67 1.37 3.94 -14.36
N LEU A 68 1.00 4.77 -13.37
CA LEU A 68 -0.16 4.52 -12.51
C LEU A 68 -1.47 4.52 -13.31
N GLU A 69 -1.66 5.50 -14.20
CA GLU A 69 -2.82 5.61 -15.10
C GLU A 69 -2.95 4.40 -16.02
N ASN A 70 -1.87 3.99 -16.68
CA ASN A 70 -1.86 2.84 -17.59
C ASN A 70 -2.18 1.52 -16.90
N ASN A 71 -1.92 1.43 -15.59
CA ASN A 71 -2.24 0.25 -14.79
C ASN A 71 -3.57 0.39 -14.04
N GLY A 72 -4.31 1.49 -14.23
CA GLY A 72 -5.60 1.73 -13.55
C GLY A 72 -5.48 1.94 -12.04
N ILE A 73 -4.29 2.30 -11.55
CA ILE A 73 -4.03 2.52 -10.12
C ILE A 73 -4.52 3.91 -9.74
N GLN A 74 -5.43 3.99 -8.77
CA GLN A 74 -5.89 5.27 -8.24
C GLN A 74 -4.82 5.93 -7.38
N PHE A 75 -4.62 7.23 -7.60
CA PHE A 75 -3.63 8.03 -6.87
C PHE A 75 -4.13 9.45 -6.63
N GLU A 76 -3.53 10.10 -5.65
CA GLU A 76 -3.74 11.51 -5.34
C GLU A 76 -2.47 12.29 -5.58
N VAL A 77 -2.60 13.48 -6.17
CA VAL A 77 -1.51 14.43 -6.35
C VAL A 77 -1.68 15.55 -5.34
N PHE A 78 -0.64 15.80 -4.55
CA PHE A 78 -0.67 16.87 -3.57
C PHE A 78 0.62 17.70 -3.63
N ASN A 79 0.46 18.99 -3.30
CA ASN A 79 1.57 19.94 -3.24
C ASN A 79 1.90 20.18 -1.77
N GLY A 80 2.99 19.57 -1.30
CA GLY A 80 3.53 19.82 0.02
C GLY A 80 4.53 20.97 0.02
N GLY A 81 4.54 21.78 1.06
CA GLY A 81 5.63 22.70 1.37
C GLY A 81 6.30 22.26 2.66
N CYS A 82 7.57 21.85 2.61
CA CYS A 82 8.39 21.75 3.82
C CYS A 82 9.78 22.28 3.48
N CYS A 83 10.19 23.33 4.21
CA CYS A 83 11.52 23.96 4.15
C CYS A 83 11.98 24.37 2.74
N GLY A 84 11.41 25.46 2.20
CA GLY A 84 12.05 26.23 1.11
C GLY A 84 11.61 25.94 -0.33
N GLY A 85 10.68 25.02 -0.57
CA GLY A 85 10.18 24.74 -1.92
C GLY A 85 8.79 24.09 -1.96
N LYS A 86 8.10 24.25 -3.09
CA LYS A 86 6.88 23.48 -3.42
C LYS A 86 7.31 22.12 -3.95
N ILE A 87 6.98 21.05 -3.23
CA ILE A 87 7.24 19.68 -3.66
C ILE A 87 5.90 19.07 -4.08
N LYS A 88 5.81 18.63 -5.33
CA LYS A 88 4.67 17.88 -5.84
C LYS A 88 4.92 16.40 -5.59
N LYS A 89 3.97 15.73 -4.93
CA LYS A 89 4.03 14.31 -4.61
C LYS A 89 2.80 13.58 -5.16
N VAL A 90 2.95 12.27 -5.31
CA VAL A 90 1.88 11.33 -5.64
C VAL A 90 1.76 10.35 -4.49
N SER A 91 0.55 10.14 -3.98
CA SER A 91 0.21 9.09 -3.01
C SER A 91 -0.70 8.06 -3.65
N TYR A 92 -0.43 6.77 -3.44
CA TYR A 92 -1.31 5.69 -3.92
C TYR A 92 -1.28 4.50 -2.96
N LYS A 93 -2.39 3.74 -2.96
CA LYS A 93 -2.50 2.48 -2.22
C LYS A 93 -1.64 1.42 -2.88
N ILE A 94 -1.02 0.56 -2.06
CA ILE A 94 -0.11 -0.48 -2.54
C ILE A 94 -0.63 -1.90 -2.29
N ILE A 95 -1.68 -2.06 -1.49
CA ILE A 95 -2.32 -3.34 -1.17
C ILE A 95 -3.77 -3.35 -1.65
N ASP A 96 -4.15 -4.45 -2.29
CA ASP A 96 -5.54 -4.86 -2.46
C ASP A 96 -5.88 -5.97 -1.47
N ILE A 97 -7.01 -5.82 -0.78
CA ILE A 97 -7.60 -6.86 0.06
C ILE A 97 -8.80 -7.44 -0.68
N VAL A 98 -8.76 -8.74 -0.92
CA VAL A 98 -9.85 -9.49 -1.57
C VAL A 98 -10.53 -10.34 -0.52
N ARG A 99 -11.81 -10.04 -0.28
CA ARG A 99 -12.68 -10.83 0.60
C ARG A 99 -13.62 -11.61 -0.31
N ASP A 100 -13.67 -12.93 -0.14
CA ASP A 100 -14.70 -13.71 -0.83
C ASP A 100 -16.02 -13.41 -0.12
N GLU A 101 -17.01 -12.91 -0.86
CA GLU A 101 -18.37 -12.77 -0.36
C GLU A 101 -18.94 -14.17 -0.09
N VAL A 102 -19.45 -14.39 1.12
CA VAL A 102 -20.20 -15.60 1.51
C VAL A 102 -21.64 -15.44 1.07
#